data_AF-A0AAJ1V706-F1
#
_entry.id   AF-A0AAJ1V706-F1
#
_cell.length_a   1.000
_cell.length_b   1.000
_cell.length_c   1.000
_cell.angle_alpha   90.00
_cell.angle_beta   90.00
_cell.angle_gamma   90.00
#
_symmetry.space_group_name_H-M   'P 1'
#
loop_
_entity.id
_entity.type
_entity.pdbx_description
1 polymer ?
#
loop_
_entity_poly.entity_id
_entity_poly.type
_entity_poly.pdbx_seq_one_letter_code
_entity_poly.pdbx_strand_id
1 'polypeptide(L)'
;MAEFDLNDLEKINDKQEIIDFLVEHNIIKEKKFKEQLAYEKELKQLQEKLLEIQSKVIQGNKRVLIIFEGRDAAGKGGTISRIAEFLNPKKYRVEALPKPTEMEQGQWYFQRYFQKLPNAGEIVFFDRSWYNRAVVEPVFGFCSDEQYTKFIKQVVEVEQLLQDDGIILIKLFLSISKEEQAKRLQERKENELKQWKLGALDQKAQELWEVYTTYIDKMFQQTGTEVSSWIEIETDDKKEARILAMKSITAKLTNQSFKNDLVKNHS
;
A
#
# COMPACT_ATOMS: atom_id res chain seq x y z
N MET A 1 -25.33 -32.43 -22.68
CA MET A 1 -25.24 -31.25 -21.82
C MET A 1 -26.61 -30.64 -21.84
N ALA A 2 -27.28 -30.49 -20.68
CA ALA A 2 -28.58 -29.84 -20.65
C ALA A 2 -28.44 -28.44 -21.23
N GLU A 3 -29.29 -28.11 -22.19
CA GLU A 3 -29.32 -26.81 -22.86
C GLU A 3 -29.85 -25.80 -21.84
N PHE A 4 -29.02 -24.84 -21.47
CA PHE A 4 -29.31 -23.82 -20.47
C PHE A 4 -30.26 -22.78 -21.06
N ASP A 5 -31.48 -22.66 -20.52
CA ASP A 5 -32.43 -21.61 -20.88
C ASP A 5 -32.36 -20.45 -19.87
N LEU A 6 -31.99 -19.27 -20.34
CA LEU A 6 -31.96 -18.04 -19.54
C LEU A 6 -33.35 -17.66 -19.00
N ASN A 7 -34.44 -18.13 -19.62
CA ASN A 7 -35.80 -17.89 -19.14
C ASN A 7 -36.07 -18.57 -17.78
N ASP A 8 -35.27 -19.55 -17.36
CA ASP A 8 -35.40 -20.14 -16.03
C ASP A 8 -34.99 -19.18 -14.91
N LEU A 9 -34.20 -18.15 -15.21
CA LEU A 9 -33.89 -17.07 -14.26
C LEU A 9 -35.11 -16.21 -13.93
N GLU A 10 -36.12 -16.12 -14.83
CA GLU A 10 -37.34 -15.33 -14.58
C GLU A 10 -38.22 -15.94 -13.48
N LYS A 11 -38.04 -17.23 -13.19
CA LYS A 11 -38.81 -17.96 -12.16
C LYS A 11 -38.19 -17.82 -10.76
N ILE A 12 -36.98 -17.26 -10.68
CA ILE A 12 -36.23 -17.14 -9.44
C ILE A 12 -36.67 -15.88 -8.69
N ASN A 13 -37.04 -16.03 -7.43
CA ASN A 13 -37.54 -14.92 -6.61
C ASN A 13 -36.61 -14.54 -5.45
N ASP A 14 -35.59 -15.36 -5.17
CA ASP A 14 -34.63 -15.10 -4.11
C ASP A 14 -33.17 -15.06 -4.61
N LYS A 15 -32.32 -14.29 -3.92
CA LYS A 15 -30.90 -14.18 -4.27
C LYS A 15 -30.15 -15.50 -4.08
N GLN A 16 -30.54 -16.33 -3.11
CA GLN A 16 -29.90 -17.63 -2.89
C GLN A 16 -30.25 -18.59 -4.01
N GLU A 17 -31.49 -18.61 -4.48
CA GLU A 17 -31.93 -19.40 -5.63
C GLU A 17 -31.15 -19.05 -6.92
N ILE A 18 -30.79 -17.77 -7.14
CA ILE A 18 -29.92 -17.37 -8.27
C ILE A 18 -28.54 -17.99 -8.12
N ILE A 19 -27.96 -17.92 -6.91
CA ILE A 19 -26.62 -18.47 -6.65
C ILE A 19 -26.62 -19.98 -6.86
N ASP A 20 -27.60 -20.67 -6.28
CA ASP A 20 -27.73 -22.13 -6.37
C ASP A 20 -27.90 -22.56 -7.83
N PHE A 21 -28.76 -21.88 -8.59
CA PHE A 21 -28.94 -22.11 -10.02
C PHE A 21 -27.63 -21.93 -10.81
N LEU A 22 -26.88 -20.86 -10.56
CA LEU A 22 -25.59 -20.61 -11.24
C LEU A 22 -24.52 -21.64 -10.85
N VAL A 23 -24.57 -22.19 -9.64
CA VAL A 23 -23.65 -23.23 -9.17
C VAL A 23 -24.00 -24.58 -9.79
N GLU A 24 -25.28 -24.96 -9.79
CA GLU A 24 -25.78 -26.21 -10.38
C GLU A 24 -25.46 -26.32 -11.88
N HIS A 25 -25.54 -25.19 -12.60
CA HIS A 25 -25.21 -25.13 -14.02
C HIS A 25 -23.70 -24.94 -14.30
N ASN A 26 -22.85 -25.04 -13.28
CA ASN A 26 -21.39 -24.85 -13.39
C ASN A 26 -20.97 -23.49 -13.99
N ILE A 27 -21.83 -22.48 -13.90
CA ILE A 27 -21.55 -21.12 -14.38
C ILE A 27 -20.60 -20.41 -13.41
N ILE A 28 -20.79 -20.61 -12.10
CA ILE A 28 -19.93 -20.04 -11.06
C ILE A 28 -19.38 -21.13 -10.14
N LYS A 29 -18.19 -20.86 -9.58
CA LYS A 29 -17.66 -21.63 -8.45
C LYS A 29 -18.13 -20.98 -7.16
N GLU A 30 -19.05 -21.62 -6.45
CA GLU A 30 -19.71 -21.08 -5.25
C GLU A 30 -18.73 -20.47 -4.24
N LYS A 31 -17.68 -21.21 -3.88
CA LYS A 31 -16.65 -20.76 -2.93
C LYS A 31 -16.00 -19.44 -3.36
N LYS A 32 -15.52 -19.37 -4.61
CA LYS A 32 -14.85 -18.17 -5.16
C LYS A 32 -15.82 -16.98 -5.22
N PHE A 33 -17.09 -17.24 -5.53
CA PHE A 33 -18.12 -16.20 -5.56
C PHE A 33 -18.41 -15.66 -4.14
N LYS A 34 -18.61 -16.53 -3.15
CA LYS A 34 -18.81 -16.13 -1.75
C LYS A 34 -17.61 -15.36 -1.19
N GLU A 35 -16.38 -15.78 -1.49
CA GLU A 35 -15.15 -15.05 -1.13
C GLU A 35 -15.09 -13.66 -1.75
N GLN A 36 -15.48 -13.52 -3.03
CA GLN A 36 -15.55 -12.22 -3.71
C GLN A 36 -16.59 -11.30 -3.04
N LEU A 37 -17.79 -11.81 -2.76
CA LEU A 37 -18.84 -11.04 -2.11
C LEU A 37 -18.44 -10.60 -0.70
N ALA A 38 -17.80 -11.48 0.08
CA ALA A 38 -17.32 -11.16 1.41
C ALA A 38 -16.27 -10.04 1.36
N TYR A 39 -15.31 -10.14 0.44
CA TYR A 39 -14.30 -9.11 0.21
C TYR A 39 -14.92 -7.77 -0.17
N GLU A 40 -15.85 -7.74 -1.14
CA GLU A 40 -16.49 -6.50 -1.60
C GLU A 40 -17.31 -5.84 -0.49
N LYS A 41 -18.03 -6.65 0.31
CA LYS A 41 -18.79 -6.15 1.46
C LYS A 41 -17.86 -5.50 2.49
N GLU A 42 -16.77 -6.16 2.86
CA GLU A 42 -15.83 -5.64 3.84
C GLU A 42 -15.07 -4.42 3.32
N LEU A 43 -14.65 -4.44 2.05
CA LEU A 43 -14.01 -3.31 1.38
C LEU A 43 -14.89 -2.06 1.44
N LYS A 44 -16.18 -2.20 1.11
CA LYS A 44 -17.14 -1.10 1.14
C LYS A 44 -17.29 -0.51 2.55
N GLN A 45 -17.44 -1.37 3.57
CA GLN A 45 -17.55 -0.92 4.96
C GLN A 45 -16.31 -0.13 5.42
N LEU A 46 -15.11 -0.57 5.02
CA LEU A 46 -13.87 0.14 5.34
C LEU A 46 -13.75 1.46 4.57
N GLN A 47 -14.19 1.51 3.32
CA GLN A 47 -14.20 2.74 2.53
C GLN A 47 -15.18 3.79 3.10
N GLU A 48 -16.37 3.36 3.53
CA GLU A 48 -17.31 4.22 4.28
C GLU A 48 -16.63 4.75 5.55
N LYS A 49 -15.93 3.89 6.29
CA LYS A 49 -15.22 4.31 7.50
C LYS A 49 -14.10 5.32 7.23
N LEU A 50 -13.33 5.12 6.17
CA LEU A 50 -12.27 6.03 5.76
C LEU A 50 -12.83 7.40 5.32
N LEU A 51 -14.01 7.44 4.72
CA LEU A 51 -14.70 8.68 4.37
C LEU A 51 -15.13 9.47 5.63
N GLU A 52 -15.65 8.78 6.65
CA GLU A 52 -15.93 9.40 7.95
C GLU A 52 -14.66 9.97 8.58
N ILE A 53 -13.55 9.23 8.51
CA ILE A 53 -12.25 9.66 9.05
C ILE A 53 -11.74 10.88 8.28
N GLN A 54 -11.81 10.88 6.95
CA GLN A 54 -11.41 12.04 6.15
C GLN A 54 -12.23 13.28 6.53
N SER A 55 -13.53 13.12 6.77
CA SER A 55 -14.39 14.22 7.21
C SER A 55 -13.90 14.81 8.54
N LYS A 56 -13.49 13.96 9.49
CA LYS A 56 -12.89 14.41 10.77
C LYS A 56 -11.52 15.06 10.58
N VAL A 57 -10.68 14.55 9.68
CA VAL A 57 -9.39 15.15 9.33
C VAL A 57 -9.59 16.57 8.81
N ILE A 58 -10.54 16.77 7.89
CA ILE A 58 -10.88 18.06 7.32
C ILE A 58 -11.42 19.02 8.39
N GLN A 59 -12.42 18.60 9.16
CA GLN A 59 -13.04 19.44 10.20
C GLN A 59 -12.05 19.83 11.31
N GLY A 60 -11.16 18.91 11.68
CA GLY A 60 -10.14 19.12 12.70
C GLY A 60 -8.85 19.75 12.18
N ASN A 61 -8.77 20.14 10.90
CA ASN A 61 -7.55 20.64 10.25
C ASN A 61 -6.33 19.74 10.47
N LYS A 62 -6.54 18.43 10.63
CA LYS A 62 -5.46 17.47 10.85
C LYS A 62 -4.67 17.27 9.56
N ARG A 63 -3.41 16.93 9.70
CA ARG A 63 -2.48 16.69 8.58
C ARG A 63 -2.04 15.25 8.66
N VAL A 64 -2.31 14.46 7.62
CA VAL A 64 -2.03 13.02 7.63
C VAL A 64 -1.08 12.69 6.49
N LEU A 65 0.04 12.04 6.81
CA LEU A 65 0.99 11.50 5.85
C LEU A 65 1.03 9.98 5.98
N ILE A 66 0.74 9.28 4.88
CA ILE A 66 0.75 7.82 4.84
C ILE A 66 1.80 7.38 3.81
N ILE A 67 2.87 6.77 4.31
CA ILE A 67 3.97 6.25 3.49
C ILE A 67 3.70 4.80 3.13
N PHE A 68 3.77 4.48 1.84
CA PHE A 68 3.76 3.12 1.33
C PHE A 68 5.15 2.77 0.78
N GLU A 69 5.84 1.90 1.50
CA GLU A 69 7.03 1.20 1.03
C GLU A 69 6.73 -0.27 0.76
N GLY A 70 7.70 -0.97 0.18
CA GLY A 70 7.58 -2.37 -0.19
C GLY A 70 8.28 -2.67 -1.50
N ARG A 71 8.56 -3.95 -1.75
CA ARG A 71 9.21 -4.39 -2.97
C ARG A 71 8.37 -4.05 -4.22
N ASP A 72 9.01 -4.06 -5.38
CA ASP A 72 8.28 -3.98 -6.64
C ASP A 72 7.28 -5.13 -6.76
N ALA A 73 6.15 -4.85 -7.39
CA ALA A 73 5.00 -5.75 -7.46
C ALA A 73 4.28 -6.15 -6.14
N ALA A 74 4.69 -5.62 -4.98
CA ALA A 74 3.99 -5.86 -3.71
C ALA A 74 2.55 -5.32 -3.67
N GLY A 75 2.24 -4.27 -4.45
CA GLY A 75 0.85 -3.82 -4.66
C GLY A 75 0.53 -2.41 -4.15
N LYS A 76 1.53 -1.60 -3.80
CA LYS A 76 1.40 -0.22 -3.26
C LYS A 76 0.31 0.62 -3.94
N GLY A 77 0.51 0.99 -5.20
CA GLY A 77 -0.46 1.80 -5.95
C GLY A 77 -1.85 1.17 -6.08
N GLY A 78 -1.95 -0.16 -6.11
CA GLY A 78 -3.25 -0.86 -6.12
C GLY A 78 -3.99 -0.75 -4.78
N THR A 79 -3.26 -0.76 -3.67
CA THR A 79 -3.81 -0.55 -2.33
C THR A 79 -4.20 0.92 -2.13
N ILE A 80 -3.33 1.86 -2.49
CA ILE A 80 -3.64 3.30 -2.43
C ILE A 80 -4.89 3.61 -3.25
N SER A 81 -4.99 3.10 -4.48
CA SER A 81 -6.15 3.31 -5.34
C SER A 81 -7.47 2.85 -4.71
N ARG A 82 -7.47 1.74 -3.94
CA ARG A 82 -8.67 1.24 -3.26
C ARG A 82 -9.01 2.04 -2.00
N ILE A 83 -7.99 2.52 -1.28
CA ILE A 83 -8.18 3.42 -0.13
C ILE A 83 -8.80 4.74 -0.59
N ALA A 84 -8.28 5.30 -1.68
CA ALA A 84 -8.65 6.61 -2.17
C ALA A 84 -9.92 6.64 -3.02
N GLU A 85 -10.48 5.48 -3.38
CA GLU A 85 -11.57 5.31 -4.35
C GLU A 85 -12.79 6.21 -4.07
N PHE A 86 -13.17 6.38 -2.81
CA PHE A 86 -14.33 7.19 -2.40
C PHE A 86 -13.97 8.43 -1.57
N LEU A 87 -12.68 8.69 -1.36
CA LEU A 87 -12.25 9.89 -0.63
C LEU A 87 -12.52 11.15 -1.45
N ASN A 88 -12.78 12.27 -0.77
CA ASN A 88 -12.91 13.57 -1.43
C ASN A 88 -11.58 13.95 -2.12
N PRO A 89 -11.53 14.02 -3.46
CA PRO A 89 -10.30 14.22 -4.22
C PRO A 89 -9.69 15.61 -4.04
N LYS A 90 -10.42 16.58 -3.45
CA LYS A 90 -9.88 17.90 -3.12
C LYS A 90 -9.10 17.91 -1.80
N LYS A 91 -9.15 16.82 -1.04
CA LYS A 91 -8.62 16.71 0.33
C LYS A 91 -7.71 15.51 0.50
N TYR A 92 -7.29 14.88 -0.60
CA TYR A 92 -6.16 13.98 -0.59
C TYR A 92 -5.25 14.19 -1.80
N ARG A 93 -4.00 13.76 -1.69
CA ARG A 93 -3.06 13.64 -2.82
C ARG A 93 -2.34 12.31 -2.77
N VAL A 94 -1.94 11.83 -3.94
CA VAL A 94 -1.01 10.72 -4.10
C VAL A 94 0.25 11.26 -4.74
N GLU A 95 1.37 11.16 -4.03
CA GLU A 95 2.67 11.65 -4.47
C GLU A 95 3.55 10.45 -4.80
N ALA A 96 3.93 10.35 -6.08
CA ALA A 96 4.82 9.34 -6.63
C ALA A 96 5.95 10.06 -7.37
N LEU A 97 6.97 10.50 -6.62
CA LEU A 97 8.06 11.29 -7.19
C LEU A 97 8.93 10.43 -8.13
N PRO A 98 9.31 10.95 -9.32
CA PRO A 98 10.24 10.26 -10.20
C PRO A 98 11.67 10.31 -9.63
N LYS A 99 12.63 9.68 -10.33
CA LYS A 99 14.05 9.82 -10.02
C LYS A 99 14.43 11.31 -9.86
N PRO A 100 15.31 11.66 -8.90
CA PRO A 100 15.68 13.04 -8.68
C PRO A 100 16.43 13.60 -9.90
N THR A 101 16.10 14.84 -10.25
CA THR A 101 16.86 15.65 -11.22
C THR A 101 18.27 15.93 -10.71
N GLU A 102 19.18 16.35 -11.59
CA GLU A 102 20.55 16.72 -11.22
C GLU A 102 20.57 17.82 -10.13
N MET A 103 19.67 18.80 -10.24
CA MET A 103 19.50 19.84 -9.23
C MET A 103 19.01 19.28 -7.89
N GLU A 104 18.02 18.38 -7.89
CA GLU A 104 17.52 17.74 -6.66
C GLU A 104 18.58 16.82 -6.02
N GLN A 105 19.48 16.22 -6.80
CA GLN A 105 20.59 15.42 -6.27
C GLN A 105 21.62 16.28 -5.52
N GLY A 106 21.78 17.55 -5.91
CA GLY A 106 22.61 18.53 -5.21
C GLY A 106 21.96 19.18 -3.98
N GLN A 107 20.67 18.93 -3.75
CA GLN A 107 19.92 19.47 -2.61
C GLN A 107 20.03 18.59 -1.37
N TRP A 108 19.54 19.10 -0.23
CA TRP A 108 19.29 18.23 0.91
C TRP A 108 18.21 17.20 0.56
N TYR A 109 18.49 15.92 0.83
CA TYR A 109 17.70 14.79 0.33
C TYR A 109 16.19 14.88 0.64
N PHE A 110 15.83 15.36 1.83
CA PHE A 110 14.42 15.49 2.23
C PHE A 110 13.69 16.67 1.58
N GLN A 111 14.41 17.64 1.00
CA GLN A 111 13.84 18.90 0.51
C GLN A 111 12.70 18.70 -0.50
N ARG A 112 12.89 17.82 -1.49
CA ARG A 112 11.85 17.53 -2.49
C ARG A 112 10.60 16.87 -1.91
N TYR A 113 10.76 16.08 -0.85
CA TYR A 113 9.64 15.43 -0.16
C TYR A 113 8.91 16.40 0.76
N PHE A 114 9.63 17.32 1.39
CA PHE A 114 9.05 18.35 2.27
C PHE A 114 8.08 19.27 1.53
N GLN A 115 8.33 19.55 0.26
CA GLN A 115 7.41 20.29 -0.60
C GLN A 115 6.07 19.57 -0.84
N LYS A 116 5.98 18.28 -0.51
CA LYS A 116 4.81 17.43 -0.77
C LYS A 116 4.02 17.09 0.49
N LEU A 117 4.44 17.56 1.66
CA LEU A 117 3.78 17.31 2.94
C LEU A 117 2.31 17.77 2.95
N PRO A 118 1.46 17.16 3.81
CA PRO A 118 0.06 17.51 3.93
C PRO A 118 -0.18 18.94 4.46
N ASN A 119 -1.10 19.65 3.81
CA ASN A 119 -1.70 20.88 4.33
C ASN A 119 -2.80 20.58 5.36
N ALA A 120 -3.28 21.61 6.07
CA ALA A 120 -4.39 21.48 7.01
C ALA A 120 -5.63 20.82 6.38
N GLY A 121 -6.10 19.74 7.00
CA GLY A 121 -7.25 18.95 6.53
C GLY A 121 -6.96 18.07 5.32
N GLU A 122 -5.68 17.77 5.04
CA GLU A 122 -5.23 16.97 3.90
C GLU A 122 -4.66 15.61 4.33
N ILE A 123 -4.99 14.58 3.54
CA ILE A 123 -4.35 13.25 3.62
C ILE A 123 -3.43 13.10 2.40
N VAL A 124 -2.14 12.87 2.62
CA VAL A 124 -1.18 12.64 1.54
C VAL A 124 -0.67 11.20 1.59
N PHE A 125 -0.79 10.50 0.47
CA PHE A 125 -0.23 9.17 0.27
C PHE A 125 1.09 9.29 -0.49
N PHE A 126 2.16 8.75 0.07
CA PHE A 126 3.45 8.62 -0.61
C PHE A 126 3.55 7.20 -1.19
N ASP A 127 3.51 7.05 -2.51
CA ASP A 127 3.83 5.79 -3.20
C ASP A 127 5.35 5.76 -3.44
N ARG A 128 6.07 5.11 -2.51
CA ARG A 128 7.47 5.37 -2.18
C ARG A 128 7.69 6.75 -1.54
N SER A 129 8.80 6.88 -0.84
CA SER A 129 9.09 8.05 0.01
C SER A 129 10.59 8.31 0.07
N TRP A 130 11.02 9.09 1.07
CA TRP A 130 12.44 9.25 1.41
C TRP A 130 13.12 7.92 1.74
N TYR A 131 12.36 6.87 2.10
CA TYR A 131 12.91 5.53 2.35
C TYR A 131 13.46 4.82 1.10
N ASN A 132 13.34 5.41 -0.10
CA ASN A 132 14.16 5.00 -1.25
C ASN A 132 15.66 4.90 -0.88
N ARG A 133 16.18 5.83 -0.09
CA ARG A 133 17.57 5.84 0.38
C ARG A 133 17.89 4.78 1.44
N ALA A 134 16.88 4.21 2.08
CA ALA A 134 17.09 3.13 3.04
C ALA A 134 17.20 1.76 2.35
N VAL A 135 16.61 1.61 1.14
CA VAL A 135 16.47 0.31 0.47
C VAL A 135 16.92 0.35 -0.99
N VAL A 136 16.18 1.03 -1.86
CA VAL A 136 16.40 0.94 -3.32
C VAL A 136 17.73 1.56 -3.74
N GLU A 137 18.06 2.75 -3.22
CA GLU A 137 19.29 3.44 -3.59
C GLU A 137 20.55 2.65 -3.23
N PRO A 138 20.75 2.16 -1.99
CA PRO A 138 21.96 1.42 -1.66
C PRO A 138 22.04 0.06 -2.35
N VAL A 139 20.90 -0.63 -2.58
CA VAL A 139 20.89 -1.93 -3.29
C VAL A 139 21.41 -1.79 -4.74
N PHE A 140 21.09 -0.70 -5.42
CA PHE A 140 21.50 -0.47 -6.80
C PHE A 140 22.69 0.49 -6.96
N GLY A 141 23.26 0.99 -5.86
CA GLY A 141 24.37 1.95 -5.90
C GLY A 141 23.98 3.34 -6.40
N PHE A 142 22.73 3.77 -6.16
CA PHE A 142 22.26 5.14 -6.47
C PHE A 142 22.59 6.15 -5.36
N CYS A 143 23.11 5.68 -4.23
CA CYS A 143 23.70 6.52 -3.20
C CYS A 143 25.02 5.94 -2.72
N SER A 144 25.91 6.79 -2.21
CA SER A 144 27.11 6.36 -1.49
C SER A 144 26.78 5.85 -0.08
N ASP A 145 27.70 5.09 0.52
CA ASP A 145 27.60 4.64 1.92
C ASP A 145 27.49 5.82 2.90
N GLU A 146 28.16 6.94 2.60
CA GLU A 146 28.05 8.17 3.39
C GLU A 146 26.62 8.74 3.33
N GLN A 147 26.02 8.82 2.14
CA GLN A 147 24.65 9.29 1.96
C GLN A 147 23.64 8.38 2.66
N TYR A 148 23.81 7.06 2.55
CA TYR A 148 23.00 6.08 3.26
C TYR A 148 23.09 6.27 4.78
N THR A 149 24.32 6.31 5.31
CA THR A 149 24.56 6.47 6.75
C THR A 149 23.99 7.79 7.27
N LYS A 150 24.15 8.88 6.51
CA LYS A 150 23.59 10.18 6.83
C LYS A 150 22.06 10.15 6.87
N PHE A 151 21.42 9.50 5.90
CA PHE A 151 19.97 9.35 5.88
C PHE A 151 19.45 8.58 7.09
N ILE A 152 20.03 7.43 7.40
CA ILE A 152 19.63 6.61 8.57
C ILE A 152 19.73 7.41 9.86
N LYS A 153 20.79 8.21 10.04
CA LYS A 153 20.95 9.08 11.22
C LYS A 153 19.91 10.20 11.30
N GLN A 154 19.45 10.72 10.16
CA GLN A 154 18.56 11.89 10.10
C GLN A 154 17.07 11.53 10.12
N VAL A 155 16.68 10.40 9.53
CA VAL A 155 15.26 10.13 9.20
C VAL A 155 14.37 10.08 10.45
N VAL A 156 14.83 9.48 11.54
CA VAL A 156 14.04 9.40 12.78
C VAL A 156 13.81 10.79 13.40
N GLU A 157 14.85 11.63 13.43
CA GLU A 157 14.72 13.02 13.91
C GLU A 157 13.81 13.85 13.00
N VAL A 158 13.94 13.69 11.68
CA VAL A 158 13.06 14.33 10.70
C VAL A 158 11.60 13.94 10.95
N GLU A 159 11.31 12.65 11.12
CA GLU A 159 9.95 12.17 11.40
C GLU A 159 9.42 12.67 12.74
N GLN A 160 10.28 12.77 13.76
CA GLN A 160 9.90 13.34 15.05
C GLN A 160 9.49 14.81 14.91
N LEU A 161 10.28 15.63 14.20
CA LEU A 161 9.95 17.04 13.95
C LEU A 161 8.61 17.22 13.24
N LEU A 162 8.30 16.35 12.26
CA LEU A 162 7.01 16.38 11.57
C LEU A 162 5.85 16.03 12.50
N GLN A 163 6.03 15.05 13.38
CA GLN A 163 5.01 14.63 14.34
C GLN A 163 4.82 15.66 15.45
N ASP A 164 5.89 16.28 15.95
CA ASP A 164 5.85 17.35 16.94
C ASP A 164 5.08 18.58 16.42
N ASP A 165 5.23 18.89 15.13
CA ASP A 165 4.44 19.92 14.45
C ASP A 165 2.95 19.51 14.31
N GLY A 166 2.63 18.22 14.42
CA GLY A 166 1.26 17.70 14.42
C GLY A 166 0.85 16.98 13.13
N ILE A 167 1.82 16.52 12.33
CA ILE A 167 1.56 15.58 11.23
C ILE A 167 1.38 14.17 11.80
N ILE A 168 0.25 13.55 11.51
CA ILE A 168 0.02 12.14 11.80
C ILE A 168 0.74 11.33 10.72
N LEU A 169 1.83 10.66 11.09
CA LEU A 169 2.64 9.83 10.21
C LEU A 169 2.27 8.35 10.37
N ILE A 170 1.98 7.69 9.25
CA ILE A 170 1.71 6.24 9.20
C ILE A 170 2.64 5.62 8.16
N LYS A 171 3.46 4.64 8.57
CA LYS A 171 4.41 3.95 7.69
C LYS A 171 3.96 2.52 7.44
N LEU A 172 3.64 2.19 6.19
CA LEU A 172 3.28 0.84 5.75
C LEU A 172 4.39 0.25 4.89
N PHE A 173 4.73 -1.00 5.13
CA PHE A 173 5.59 -1.79 4.27
C PHE A 173 4.82 -2.98 3.70
N LEU A 174 4.69 -3.06 2.39
CA LEU A 174 4.05 -4.18 1.71
C LEU A 174 5.09 -5.27 1.41
N SER A 175 4.99 -6.36 2.16
CA SER A 175 5.87 -7.54 2.08
C SER A 175 5.27 -8.57 1.13
N ILE A 176 6.07 -9.09 0.21
CA ILE A 176 5.65 -10.07 -0.80
C ILE A 176 6.67 -11.20 -0.78
N SER A 177 6.25 -12.44 -1.02
CA SER A 177 7.18 -13.54 -1.22
C SER A 177 7.97 -13.39 -2.53
N LYS A 178 9.13 -14.05 -2.60
CA LYS A 178 9.98 -14.00 -3.81
C LYS A 178 9.26 -14.62 -4.99
N GLU A 179 8.56 -15.72 -4.73
CA GLU A 179 7.79 -16.52 -5.67
C GLU A 179 6.61 -15.72 -6.22
N GLU A 180 5.81 -15.09 -5.35
CA GLU A 180 4.66 -14.28 -5.78
C GLU A 180 5.13 -13.01 -6.50
N GLN A 181 6.26 -12.41 -6.11
CA GLN A 181 6.85 -11.31 -6.89
C GLN A 181 7.19 -11.78 -8.31
N ALA A 182 7.90 -12.90 -8.47
CA ALA A 182 8.29 -13.42 -9.78
C ALA A 182 7.06 -13.70 -10.66
N LYS A 183 6.04 -14.33 -10.09
CA LYS A 183 4.76 -14.57 -10.78
C LYS A 183 4.09 -13.28 -11.23
N ARG A 184 4.01 -12.25 -10.37
CA ARG A 184 3.40 -10.96 -10.74
C ARG A 184 4.18 -10.22 -11.81
N LEU A 185 5.50 -10.34 -11.83
CA LEU A 185 6.33 -9.77 -12.89
C LEU A 185 6.06 -10.47 -14.23
N GLN A 186 5.94 -11.80 -14.22
CA GLN A 186 5.56 -12.56 -15.42
C GLN A 186 4.16 -12.19 -15.91
N GLU A 187 3.16 -12.12 -15.03
CA GLU A 187 1.78 -11.70 -15.37
C GLU A 187 1.74 -10.28 -15.99
N ARG A 188 2.62 -9.37 -15.56
CA ARG A 188 2.71 -8.01 -16.12
C ARG A 188 3.29 -8.02 -17.54
N LYS A 189 4.24 -8.92 -17.81
CA LYS A 189 4.86 -9.08 -19.13
C LYS A 189 3.85 -9.59 -20.17
N GLU A 190 2.98 -10.50 -19.75
CA GLU A 190 1.95 -11.13 -20.58
C GLU A 190 0.69 -10.27 -20.77
N ASN A 191 0.48 -9.25 -19.92
CA ASN A 191 -0.71 -8.42 -19.95
C ASN A 191 -0.42 -7.02 -20.48
N GLU A 192 -0.89 -6.71 -21.70
CA GLU A 192 -0.66 -5.43 -22.39
C GLU A 192 -1.03 -4.19 -21.54
N LEU A 193 -2.10 -4.28 -20.74
CA LEU A 193 -2.55 -3.16 -19.88
C LEU A 193 -1.66 -2.96 -18.64
N LYS A 194 -0.73 -3.87 -18.37
CA LYS A 194 0.17 -3.85 -17.21
C LYS A 194 1.65 -3.75 -17.57
N GLN A 195 2.03 -3.88 -18.84
CA GLN A 195 3.43 -3.83 -19.27
C GLN A 195 4.14 -2.54 -18.86
N TRP A 196 3.43 -1.41 -18.87
CA TRP A 196 3.97 -0.12 -18.42
C TRP A 196 4.41 -0.11 -16.94
N LYS A 197 3.96 -1.08 -16.13
CA LYS A 197 4.35 -1.23 -14.72
C LYS A 197 5.67 -2.00 -14.53
N LEU A 198 6.28 -2.49 -15.60
CA LEU A 198 7.57 -3.15 -15.55
C LEU A 198 8.68 -2.10 -15.52
N GLY A 199 9.50 -2.15 -14.47
CA GLY A 199 10.72 -1.37 -14.35
C GLY A 199 11.90 -2.09 -14.97
N ALA A 200 12.87 -1.32 -15.50
CA ALA A 200 14.14 -1.86 -16.01
C ALA A 200 14.94 -2.62 -14.93
N LEU A 201 14.64 -2.37 -13.65
CA LEU A 201 15.32 -2.96 -12.50
C LEU A 201 14.59 -4.18 -11.92
N ASP A 202 13.39 -4.52 -12.40
CA ASP A 202 12.53 -5.55 -11.78
C ASP A 202 13.20 -6.93 -11.79
N GLN A 203 13.85 -7.32 -12.89
CA GLN A 203 14.58 -8.59 -12.97
C GLN A 203 15.81 -8.59 -12.06
N LYS A 204 16.56 -7.49 -12.04
CA LYS A 204 17.73 -7.35 -11.16
C LYS A 204 17.33 -7.36 -9.68
N ALA A 205 16.14 -6.85 -9.34
CA ALA A 205 15.61 -6.90 -7.98
C ALA A 205 15.32 -8.33 -7.50
N GLN A 206 14.92 -9.23 -8.40
CA GLN A 206 14.78 -10.67 -8.10
C GLN A 206 16.13 -11.34 -7.82
N GLU A 207 17.16 -11.00 -8.59
CA GLU A 207 18.53 -11.49 -8.37
C GLU A 207 19.11 -10.97 -7.05
N LEU A 208 18.87 -9.69 -6.72
CA LEU A 208 19.35 -9.03 -5.50
C LEU A 208 18.42 -9.23 -4.30
N TRP A 209 17.58 -10.25 -4.29
CA TRP A 209 16.55 -10.46 -3.28
C TRP A 209 17.07 -10.36 -1.84
N GLU A 210 18.19 -11.05 -1.54
CA GLU A 210 18.82 -11.08 -0.20
C GLU A 210 19.44 -9.76 0.20
N VAL A 211 19.99 -9.02 -0.77
CA VAL A 211 20.56 -7.68 -0.53
C VAL A 211 19.43 -6.72 -0.15
N TYR A 212 18.32 -6.77 -0.89
CA TYR A 212 17.10 -6.06 -0.52
C TYR A 212 16.62 -6.42 0.88
N THR A 213 16.53 -7.71 1.21
CA THR A 213 16.09 -8.19 2.54
C THR A 213 16.95 -7.56 3.63
N THR A 214 18.27 -7.60 3.45
CA THR A 214 19.23 -7.02 4.41
C THR A 214 18.98 -5.52 4.65
N TYR A 215 18.72 -4.74 3.61
CA TYR A 215 18.44 -3.31 3.76
C TYR A 215 17.05 -3.01 4.35
N ILE A 216 16.05 -3.85 4.04
CA ILE A 216 14.71 -3.76 4.65
C ILE A 216 14.78 -4.02 6.15
N ASP A 217 15.48 -5.09 6.57
CA ASP A 217 15.65 -5.43 7.97
C ASP A 217 16.38 -4.32 8.74
N LYS A 218 17.45 -3.78 8.16
CA LYS A 218 18.16 -2.61 8.73
C LYS A 218 17.25 -1.39 8.83
N MET A 219 16.46 -1.10 7.80
CA MET A 219 15.50 0.01 7.82
C MET A 219 14.50 -0.15 8.97
N PHE A 220 13.93 -1.35 9.16
CA PHE A 220 13.02 -1.60 10.27
C PHE A 220 13.71 -1.41 11.62
N GLN A 221 14.87 -2.03 11.83
CA GLN A 221 15.60 -1.95 13.09
C GLN A 221 16.06 -0.54 13.45
N GLN A 222 16.40 0.27 12.46
CA GLN A 222 17.00 1.59 12.69
C GLN A 222 15.99 2.74 12.66
N THR A 223 14.78 2.49 12.14
CA THR A 223 13.79 3.57 11.89
C THR A 223 12.38 3.24 12.35
N GLY A 224 12.12 2.02 12.80
CA GLY A 224 10.97 1.74 13.66
C GLY A 224 11.20 2.38 15.03
N THR A 225 10.20 3.09 15.54
CA THR A 225 10.17 3.59 16.91
C THR A 225 8.81 3.34 17.52
N GLU A 226 8.66 3.45 18.84
CA GLU A 226 7.35 3.33 19.50
C GLU A 226 6.32 4.35 18.97
N VAL A 227 6.78 5.57 18.69
CA VAL A 227 5.92 6.67 18.19
C VAL A 227 5.68 6.60 16.68
N SER A 228 6.66 6.09 15.92
CA SER A 228 6.63 5.98 14.45
C SER A 228 7.00 4.55 14.03
N SER A 229 6.13 3.59 14.38
CA SER A 229 6.33 2.17 14.06
C SER A 229 6.09 1.89 12.59
N TRP A 230 6.82 0.94 12.02
CA TRP A 230 6.50 0.36 10.72
C TRP A 230 5.41 -0.70 10.84
N ILE A 231 4.42 -0.64 9.94
CA ILE A 231 3.37 -1.65 9.78
C ILE A 231 3.69 -2.47 8.55
N GLU A 232 4.26 -3.66 8.73
CA GLU A 232 4.50 -4.61 7.66
C GLU A 232 3.26 -5.46 7.40
N ILE A 233 2.84 -5.60 6.14
CA ILE A 233 1.67 -6.35 5.72
C ILE A 233 2.08 -7.37 4.66
N GLU A 234 1.77 -8.64 4.88
CA GLU A 234 1.96 -9.69 3.88
C GLU A 234 0.96 -9.52 2.73
N THR A 235 1.45 -9.57 1.50
CA THR A 235 0.69 -9.10 0.32
C THR A 235 0.47 -10.14 -0.75
N ASP A 236 0.76 -11.41 -0.47
CA ASP A 236 0.61 -12.48 -1.46
C ASP A 236 -0.85 -12.59 -1.93
N ASP A 237 -1.81 -12.48 -1.01
CA ASP A 237 -3.20 -12.16 -1.35
C ASP A 237 -3.42 -10.64 -1.41
N LYS A 238 -3.61 -10.11 -2.63
CA LYS A 238 -3.85 -8.67 -2.86
C LYS A 238 -5.12 -8.15 -2.21
N LYS A 239 -6.18 -8.96 -2.13
CA LYS A 239 -7.47 -8.53 -1.57
C LYS A 239 -7.36 -8.41 -0.06
N GLU A 240 -6.84 -9.44 0.59
CA GLU A 240 -6.61 -9.45 2.02
C GLU A 240 -5.68 -8.32 2.44
N ALA A 241 -4.55 -8.14 1.74
CA ALA A 241 -3.61 -7.05 2.01
C ALA A 241 -4.24 -5.65 1.96
N ARG A 242 -5.19 -5.42 1.04
CA ARG A 242 -5.91 -4.13 0.97
C ARG A 242 -6.78 -3.91 2.21
N ILE A 243 -7.51 -4.95 2.63
CA ILE A 243 -8.34 -4.92 3.83
C ILE A 243 -7.47 -4.65 5.06
N LEU A 244 -6.36 -5.37 5.20
CA LEU A 244 -5.43 -5.22 6.31
C LEU A 244 -4.78 -3.82 6.34
N ALA A 245 -4.42 -3.26 5.18
CA ALA A 245 -3.90 -1.91 5.08
C ALA A 245 -4.95 -0.87 5.53
N MET A 246 -6.20 -0.98 5.05
CA MET A 246 -7.29 -0.10 5.45
C MET A 246 -7.61 -0.20 6.95
N LYS A 247 -7.64 -1.42 7.51
CA LYS A 247 -7.83 -1.65 8.94
C LYS A 247 -6.69 -1.05 9.76
N SER A 248 -5.45 -1.23 9.32
CA SER A 248 -4.27 -0.70 10.02
C SER A 248 -4.25 0.82 10.03
N ILE A 249 -4.55 1.46 8.88
CA ILE A 249 -4.68 2.92 8.77
C ILE A 249 -5.83 3.43 9.65
N THR A 250 -6.99 2.78 9.59
CA THR A 250 -8.16 3.12 10.41
C THR A 250 -7.83 3.02 11.89
N ALA A 251 -7.17 1.95 12.32
CA ALA A 251 -6.76 1.72 13.70
C ALA A 251 -5.81 2.82 14.18
N LYS A 252 -4.77 3.16 13.40
CA LYS A 252 -3.85 4.27 13.72
C LYS A 252 -4.58 5.64 13.80
N LEU A 253 -5.44 5.96 12.84
CA LEU A 253 -6.16 7.25 12.81
C LEU A 253 -7.22 7.38 13.90
N THR A 254 -7.68 6.27 14.47
CA THR A 254 -8.69 6.23 15.53
C THR A 254 -8.10 5.87 16.90
N ASN A 255 -6.79 5.70 17.00
CA ASN A 255 -6.07 5.24 18.20
C ASN A 255 -6.64 3.92 18.77
N GLN A 256 -7.02 3.00 17.88
CA GLN A 256 -7.50 1.66 18.25
C GLN A 256 -6.40 0.61 18.06
N SER A 257 -6.42 -0.43 18.89
CA SER A 257 -5.54 -1.59 18.70
C SER A 257 -6.05 -2.46 17.56
N PHE A 258 -5.15 -2.90 16.68
CA PHE A 258 -5.44 -3.89 15.65
C PHE A 258 -4.31 -4.93 15.61
N LYS A 259 -4.69 -6.20 15.60
CA LYS A 259 -3.77 -7.34 15.51
C LYS A 259 -4.28 -8.32 14.47
N ASN A 260 -3.35 -8.84 13.67
CA ASN A 260 -3.59 -9.86 12.67
C ASN A 260 -2.27 -10.56 12.38
N ASP A 261 -2.29 -11.86 12.11
CA ASP A 261 -1.07 -12.66 11.94
C ASP A 261 -0.25 -12.25 10.70
N LEU A 262 -0.90 -11.65 9.71
CA LEU A 262 -0.27 -11.13 8.49
C LEU A 262 0.19 -9.67 8.63
N VAL A 263 0.08 -9.09 9.82
CA VAL A 263 0.47 -7.71 10.12
C VAL A 263 1.49 -7.68 11.26
N LYS A 264 2.73 -7.29 10.93
CA LYS A 264 3.83 -7.16 11.90
C LYS A 264 4.10 -5.69 12.17
N ASN A 265 4.38 -5.36 13.43
CA ASN A 265 4.80 -4.01 13.81
C ASN A 265 6.28 -4.04 14.17
N HIS A 266 7.05 -3.12 13.57
CA HIS A 266 8.47 -2.94 13.88
C HIS A 266 8.65 -1.57 14.53
N SER A 267 9.08 -1.57 15.79
CA SER A 267 9.22 -0.42 16.69
C SER A 267 10.55 -0.43 17.40
#